data_AF-A0A154NXZ8-F1
#
_entry.id   AF-A0A154NXZ8-F1
#
_cell.length_a   1.000
_cell.length_b   1.000
_cell.length_c   1.000
_cell.angle_alpha   90.00
_cell.angle_beta   90.00
_cell.angle_gamma   90.00
#
_symmetry.space_group_name_H-M   'P 1'
#
loop_
_entity.id
_entity.type
_entity.pdbx_description
1 polymer ?
#
loop_
_entity_poly.entity_id
_entity_poly.type
_entity_poly.pdbx_seq_one_letter_code
_entity_poly.pdbx_strand_id
1 'polypeptide(L)'
;NNILFLHRMSNTSKSTDNAPHMEKGWHALRQHVIDNKIKVGLWVTRLFTIIFTVGYIIPIFGNIYNIYYKVLMSSAATSALRLHQRVPRVQLNRQFLEHLFLEDSFHYLFYSLIFLYAAPVTLVLTPIFLFALIHFASYSLTLLDCLGQNSWWGARLFINLIEFQSRNILRLCALSEIINLPLTVLLVFTGRAGLLTPLIYYQFLKLRLASQRNPSTRNVFHELRNGLSSISTKPSVPDIVRRMIEGLLSLTQQMVPVRQ
;
A
#
# COMPACT_ATOMS: atom_id res chain seq x y z
N ASN A 1 41.91 37.84 47.00
CA ASN A 1 40.70 37.14 47.46
C ASN A 1 40.44 35.87 46.66
N ASN A 2 41.36 34.91 46.74
CA ASN A 2 41.33 33.64 46.01
C ASN A 2 40.96 32.46 46.94
N ILE A 3 39.99 32.67 47.83
CA ILE A 3 39.50 31.65 48.79
C ILE A 3 37.96 31.70 48.82
N LEU A 4 37.34 31.59 47.64
CA LEU A 4 35.88 31.46 47.52
C LEU A 4 35.48 30.53 46.37
N PHE A 5 36.39 29.62 45.98
CA PHE A 5 36.19 28.67 44.88
C PHE A 5 36.18 27.18 45.32
N LEU A 6 36.33 26.89 46.62
CA LEU A 6 36.38 25.52 47.13
C LEU A 6 35.29 25.13 48.15
N HIS A 7 34.33 26.01 48.46
CA HIS A 7 33.25 25.70 49.41
C HIS A 7 31.86 25.50 48.78
N ARG A 8 31.74 25.50 47.45
CA ARG A 8 30.48 25.18 46.76
C ARG A 8 30.48 23.79 46.09
N MET A 9 31.23 22.85 46.65
CA MET A 9 31.03 21.41 46.47
C MET A 9 30.20 20.88 47.65
N SER A 10 28.89 21.17 47.68
CA SER A 10 27.98 20.53 48.66
C SER A 10 26.47 20.74 48.39
N ASN A 11 26.04 21.30 47.26
CA ASN A 11 24.61 21.53 47.04
C ASN A 11 24.25 21.41 45.57
N THR A 12 23.86 20.19 45.15
CA THR A 12 22.79 19.90 44.17
C THR A 12 22.75 18.41 43.87
N SER A 13 22.34 17.62 44.86
CA SER A 13 21.74 16.31 44.60
C SER A 13 20.23 16.48 44.66
N LYS A 14 19.54 15.91 43.64
CA LYS A 14 18.08 15.82 43.45
C LYS A 14 17.41 16.98 42.70
N SER A 15 17.44 16.87 41.38
CA SER A 15 16.38 17.33 40.47
C SER A 15 16.19 16.23 39.43
N THR A 16 15.53 15.13 39.80
CA THR A 16 14.19 14.77 39.30
C THR A 16 14.08 14.88 37.78
N ASP A 17 14.58 13.84 37.11
CA ASP A 17 14.21 13.49 35.73
C ASP A 17 12.70 13.21 35.67
N ASN A 18 11.90 14.24 35.45
CA ASN A 18 10.50 14.08 35.04
C ASN A 18 10.42 14.13 33.50
N ALA A 19 11.08 13.20 32.85
CA ALA A 19 10.57 12.70 31.57
C ALA A 19 9.49 11.66 31.92
N PRO A 20 8.29 11.69 31.31
CA PRO A 20 7.31 10.64 31.55
C PRO A 20 7.95 9.32 31.13
N HIS A 21 8.30 8.49 32.12
CA HIS A 21 8.78 7.14 31.89
C HIS A 21 7.61 6.40 31.23
N MET A 22 7.59 6.37 29.91
CA MET A 22 6.56 5.66 29.16
C MET A 22 6.71 4.20 29.56
N GLU A 23 5.81 3.75 30.43
CA GLU A 23 5.81 2.39 30.96
C GLU A 23 5.84 1.45 29.74
N LYS A 24 6.83 0.56 29.64
CA LYS A 24 6.97 -0.38 28.52
C LYS A 24 6.55 -1.76 28.99
N GLY A 25 6.07 -2.57 28.05
CA GLY A 25 5.66 -3.96 28.32
C GLY A 25 4.19 -4.19 28.02
N TRP A 26 3.67 -5.31 28.53
CA TRP A 26 2.30 -5.76 28.22
C TRP A 26 1.24 -4.73 28.63
N HIS A 27 1.42 -4.03 29.75
CA HIS A 27 0.44 -3.03 30.19
C HIS A 27 0.26 -1.91 29.14
N ALA A 28 1.37 -1.36 28.65
CA ALA A 28 1.34 -0.32 27.63
C ALA A 28 0.88 -0.81 26.25
N LEU A 29 1.22 -2.05 25.87
CA LEU A 29 0.68 -2.65 24.65
C LEU A 29 -0.85 -2.79 24.75
N ARG A 30 -1.36 -3.31 25.87
CA ARG A 30 -2.81 -3.45 26.10
C ARG A 30 -3.51 -2.09 26.02
N GLN A 31 -2.95 -1.09 26.70
CA GLN A 31 -3.51 0.27 26.67
C GLN A 31 -3.49 0.85 25.25
N HIS A 32 -2.37 0.72 24.52
CA HIS A 32 -2.26 1.15 23.14
C HIS A 32 -3.34 0.51 22.24
N VAL A 33 -3.58 -0.80 22.40
CA VAL A 33 -4.59 -1.54 21.63
C VAL A 33 -6.01 -1.05 21.93
N ILE A 34 -6.32 -0.78 23.21
CA ILE A 34 -7.62 -0.24 23.63
C ILE A 34 -7.85 1.15 23.04
N ASP A 35 -6.81 1.99 23.03
CA ASP A 35 -6.90 3.37 22.56
C ASP A 35 -6.91 3.48 21.02
N ASN A 36 -6.34 2.50 20.30
CA ASN A 36 -6.15 2.55 18.85
C ASN A 36 -6.90 1.45 18.09
N LYS A 37 -8.16 1.18 18.46
CA LYS A 37 -8.99 0.08 17.89
C LYS A 37 -9.00 0.02 16.36
N ILE A 38 -9.12 1.15 15.67
CA ILE A 38 -9.15 1.19 14.19
C ILE A 38 -7.78 0.80 13.60
N LYS A 39 -6.67 1.28 14.17
CA LYS A 39 -5.32 0.94 13.69
C LYS A 39 -5.02 -0.54 13.90
N VAL A 40 -5.43 -1.09 15.05
CA VAL A 40 -5.35 -2.53 15.33
C VAL A 40 -6.22 -3.33 14.35
N GLY A 41 -7.45 -2.89 14.09
CA GLY A 41 -8.32 -3.50 13.08
C GLY A 41 -7.67 -3.55 11.70
N LEU A 42 -7.08 -2.44 11.24
CA LEU A 42 -6.32 -2.38 9.99
C LEU A 42 -5.10 -3.32 9.98
N TRP A 43 -4.42 -3.46 11.11
CA TRP A 43 -3.29 -4.38 11.24
C TRP A 43 -3.74 -5.84 11.14
N VAL A 44 -4.83 -6.20 11.82
CA VAL A 44 -5.42 -7.56 11.75
C VAL A 44 -5.90 -7.89 10.34
N THR A 45 -6.63 -6.98 9.66
CA THR A 45 -7.08 -7.25 8.29
C THR A 45 -5.92 -7.39 7.31
N ARG A 46 -4.83 -6.63 7.48
CA ARG A 46 -3.61 -6.81 6.68
C ARG A 46 -2.93 -8.14 6.96
N LEU A 47 -2.90 -8.59 8.21
CA LEU A 47 -2.39 -9.91 8.58
C LEU A 47 -3.19 -11.02 7.87
N PHE A 48 -4.52 -10.95 7.86
CA PHE A 48 -5.34 -11.90 7.10
C PHE A 48 -5.05 -11.85 5.60
N THR A 49 -4.89 -10.67 5.01
CA THR A 49 -4.48 -10.53 3.60
C THR A 49 -3.15 -11.23 3.32
N ILE A 50 -2.16 -11.07 4.20
CA ILE A 50 -0.84 -11.73 4.08
C ILE A 50 -1.00 -13.25 4.20
N ILE A 51 -1.67 -13.74 5.24
CA ILE A 51 -1.87 -15.18 5.49
C ILE A 51 -2.59 -15.83 4.32
N PHE A 52 -3.69 -15.26 3.85
CA PHE A 52 -4.42 -15.80 2.71
C PHE A 52 -3.61 -15.73 1.41
N THR A 53 -2.80 -14.69 1.19
CA THR A 53 -1.95 -14.62 -0.01
C THR A 53 -0.89 -15.73 0.03
N VAL A 54 -0.24 -15.93 1.18
CA VAL A 54 0.74 -17.01 1.35
C VAL A 54 0.08 -18.37 1.17
N GLY A 55 -1.11 -18.59 1.76
CA GLY A 55 -1.88 -19.83 1.58
C GLY A 55 -2.39 -20.06 0.15
N TYR A 56 -2.57 -18.99 -0.64
CA TYR A 56 -2.88 -19.10 -2.06
C TYR A 56 -1.65 -19.50 -2.89
N ILE A 57 -0.47 -18.96 -2.58
CA ILE A 57 0.79 -19.27 -3.29
C ILE A 57 1.33 -20.65 -2.91
N ILE A 58 1.28 -20.97 -1.62
CA ILE A 58 1.71 -22.26 -1.06
C ILE A 58 0.44 -22.97 -0.59
N PRO A 59 -0.20 -23.76 -1.45
CA PRO A 59 -1.47 -24.39 -1.13
C PRO A 59 -1.27 -25.59 -0.21
N ILE A 60 -1.08 -25.34 1.08
CA ILE A 60 -0.94 -26.38 2.10
C ILE A 60 -2.34 -26.91 2.49
N PHE A 61 -3.34 -26.02 2.59
CA PHE A 61 -4.70 -26.37 3.00
C PHE A 61 -5.76 -25.53 2.28
N GLY A 62 -6.86 -26.17 1.89
CA GLY A 62 -8.06 -25.50 1.36
C GLY A 62 -8.10 -25.31 -0.16
N ASN A 63 -9.24 -24.85 -0.65
CA ASN A 63 -9.45 -24.59 -2.07
C ASN A 63 -8.82 -23.23 -2.46
N ILE A 64 -7.83 -23.26 -3.35
CA ILE A 64 -7.07 -22.10 -3.84
C ILE A 64 -7.98 -21.00 -4.42
N TYR A 65 -9.04 -21.37 -5.14
CA TYR A 65 -10.02 -20.43 -5.68
C TYR A 65 -10.71 -19.65 -4.55
N ASN A 66 -11.14 -20.33 -3.50
CA ASN A 66 -11.77 -19.68 -2.35
C ASN A 66 -10.79 -18.77 -1.60
N ILE A 67 -9.53 -19.15 -1.49
CA ILE A 67 -8.49 -18.35 -0.82
C ILE A 67 -8.23 -17.06 -1.60
N TYR A 68 -8.19 -17.11 -2.94
CA TYR A 68 -8.05 -15.91 -3.78
C TYR A 68 -9.09 -14.83 -3.43
N TYR A 69 -10.37 -15.21 -3.38
CA TYR A 69 -11.44 -14.27 -3.06
C TYR A 69 -11.40 -13.81 -1.59
N LYS A 70 -10.90 -14.63 -0.66
CA LYS A 70 -10.62 -14.21 0.72
C LYS A 70 -9.53 -13.14 0.80
N VAL A 71 -8.49 -13.22 -0.03
CA VAL A 71 -7.47 -12.15 -0.13
C VAL A 71 -8.13 -10.84 -0.57
N LEU A 72 -8.95 -10.88 -1.63
CA LEU A 72 -9.65 -9.69 -2.14
C LEU A 72 -10.62 -9.11 -1.11
N MET A 73 -11.40 -9.95 -0.42
CA MET A 73 -12.32 -9.51 0.63
C MET A 73 -11.57 -8.87 1.81
N SER A 74 -10.45 -9.46 2.23
CA SER A 74 -9.61 -8.90 3.31
C SER A 74 -8.97 -7.56 2.92
N SER A 75 -8.57 -7.42 1.65
CA SER A 75 -8.11 -6.16 1.06
C SER A 75 -9.21 -5.10 1.02
N ALA A 76 -10.41 -5.48 0.59
CA ALA A 76 -11.59 -4.60 0.58
C ALA A 76 -11.95 -4.14 2.00
N ALA A 77 -11.92 -5.04 2.99
CA ALA A 77 -12.15 -4.71 4.39
C ALA A 77 -11.10 -3.72 4.93
N THR A 78 -9.81 -3.95 4.64
CA THR A 78 -8.71 -3.03 4.99
C THR A 78 -8.96 -1.65 4.38
N SER A 79 -9.34 -1.61 3.09
CA SER A 79 -9.60 -0.39 2.34
C SER A 79 -10.81 0.37 2.90
N ALA A 80 -11.90 -0.32 3.21
CA ALA A 80 -13.11 0.26 3.80
C ALA A 80 -12.86 0.82 5.21
N LEU A 81 -12.16 0.07 6.07
CA LEU A 81 -11.76 0.55 7.41
C LEU A 81 -10.86 1.79 7.32
N ARG A 82 -9.90 1.78 6.38
CA ARG A 82 -8.98 2.91 6.19
C ARG A 82 -9.72 4.13 5.65
N LEU A 83 -10.73 3.92 4.82
CA LEU A 83 -11.59 4.97 4.34
C LEU A 83 -12.44 5.57 5.46
N HIS A 84 -13.05 4.73 6.31
CA HIS A 84 -13.77 5.18 7.49
C HIS A 84 -12.88 6.00 8.44
N GLN A 85 -11.61 5.60 8.61
CA GLN A 85 -10.64 6.36 9.41
C GLN A 85 -10.33 7.74 8.81
N ARG A 86 -10.26 7.86 7.49
CA ARG A 86 -9.81 9.08 6.80
C ARG A 86 -10.96 10.03 6.46
N VAL A 87 -12.13 9.48 6.19
CA VAL A 87 -13.34 10.21 5.79
C VAL A 87 -14.50 9.75 6.68
N PRO A 88 -14.50 10.11 7.98
CA PRO A 88 -15.45 9.58 8.95
C PRO A 88 -16.89 10.06 8.74
N ARG A 89 -17.07 11.24 8.12
CA ARG A 89 -18.39 11.82 7.85
C ARG A 89 -18.77 11.59 6.39
N VAL A 90 -19.70 10.67 6.16
CA VAL A 90 -20.28 10.44 4.83
C VAL A 90 -21.23 11.59 4.50
N GLN A 91 -20.93 12.32 3.43
CA GLN A 91 -21.79 13.38 2.90
C GLN A 91 -22.00 13.14 1.41
N LEU A 92 -23.24 13.07 0.93
CA LEU A 92 -23.50 12.86 -0.50
C LEU A 92 -23.48 14.20 -1.24
N ASN A 93 -22.30 14.83 -1.29
CA ASN A 93 -22.06 16.05 -2.04
C ASN A 93 -20.84 15.90 -2.96
N ARG A 94 -20.71 16.79 -3.94
CA ARG A 94 -19.63 16.77 -4.93
C ARG A 94 -18.24 16.83 -4.26
N GLN A 95 -18.08 17.68 -3.25
CA GLN A 95 -16.82 17.86 -2.53
C GLN A 95 -16.36 16.58 -1.82
N PHE A 96 -17.28 15.85 -1.20
CA PHE A 96 -17.01 14.56 -0.58
C PHE A 96 -16.60 13.53 -1.63
N LEU A 97 -17.29 13.47 -2.79
CA LEU A 97 -16.92 12.55 -3.86
C LEU A 97 -15.55 12.87 -4.45
N GLU A 98 -15.21 14.15 -4.65
CA GLU A 98 -13.89 14.58 -5.07
C GLU A 98 -12.81 14.15 -4.06
N HIS A 99 -13.06 14.35 -2.76
CA HIS A 99 -12.14 13.90 -1.72
C HIS A 99 -12.02 12.37 -1.67
N LEU A 100 -13.13 11.66 -1.81
CA LEU A 100 -13.20 10.21 -1.86
C LEU A 100 -12.39 9.62 -3.02
N PHE A 101 -12.50 10.22 -4.21
CA PHE A 101 -11.80 9.78 -5.41
C PHE A 101 -10.30 10.09 -5.40
N LEU A 102 -9.80 10.90 -4.46
CA LEU A 102 -8.37 11.12 -4.26
C LEU A 102 -7.75 10.16 -3.24
N GLU A 103 -8.57 9.39 -2.50
CA GLU A 103 -8.10 8.48 -1.47
C GLU A 103 -7.64 7.13 -2.04
N ASP A 104 -6.39 6.75 -1.74
CA ASP A 104 -5.82 5.44 -2.12
C ASP A 104 -6.69 4.27 -1.65
N SER A 105 -7.29 4.40 -0.46
CA SER A 105 -8.13 3.36 0.12
C SER A 105 -9.39 3.15 -0.72
N PHE A 106 -9.96 4.22 -1.30
CA PHE A 106 -11.07 4.09 -2.22
C PHE A 106 -10.65 3.39 -3.52
N HIS A 107 -9.47 3.74 -4.07
CA HIS A 107 -8.94 3.06 -5.25
C HIS A 107 -8.77 1.57 -5.02
N TYR A 108 -8.23 1.16 -3.88
CA TYR A 108 -8.02 -0.26 -3.55
C TYR A 108 -9.29 -1.01 -3.17
N LEU A 109 -10.28 -0.33 -2.62
CA LEU A 109 -11.62 -0.89 -2.46
C LEU A 109 -12.21 -1.21 -3.84
N PHE A 110 -12.15 -0.25 -4.76
CA PHE A 110 -12.63 -0.42 -6.13
C PHE A 110 -11.85 -1.51 -6.89
N TYR A 111 -10.52 -1.53 -6.78
CA TYR A 111 -9.66 -2.59 -7.33
C TYR A 111 -10.10 -3.98 -6.87
N SER A 112 -10.34 -4.15 -5.56
CA SER A 112 -10.74 -5.44 -4.99
C SER A 112 -12.11 -5.89 -5.52
N LEU A 113 -13.04 -4.95 -5.73
CA LEU A 113 -14.35 -5.23 -6.32
C LEU A 113 -14.29 -5.63 -7.79
N ILE A 114 -13.42 -5.00 -8.60
CA ILE A 114 -13.23 -5.34 -10.02
C ILE A 114 -12.87 -6.83 -10.18
N PHE A 115 -11.91 -7.30 -9.36
CA PHE A 115 -11.40 -8.66 -9.48
C PHE A 115 -12.18 -9.71 -8.68
N LEU A 116 -13.12 -9.29 -7.82
CA LEU A 116 -14.05 -10.22 -7.16
C LEU A 116 -14.93 -10.93 -8.18
N TYR A 117 -15.22 -10.28 -9.32
CA TYR A 117 -16.03 -10.81 -10.42
C TYR A 117 -15.19 -11.31 -11.61
N ALA A 118 -13.87 -11.41 -11.46
CA ALA A 118 -12.98 -11.98 -12.45
C ALA A 118 -12.45 -13.34 -12.01
N ALA A 119 -11.93 -14.13 -12.95
CA ALA A 119 -11.23 -15.36 -12.63
C ALA A 119 -9.96 -15.07 -11.80
N PRO A 120 -9.51 -16.00 -10.93
CA PRO A 120 -8.31 -15.80 -10.13
C PRO A 120 -7.06 -15.61 -10.98
N VAL A 121 -6.32 -14.54 -10.67
CA VAL A 121 -5.06 -14.19 -11.33
C VAL A 121 -4.05 -13.73 -10.29
N THR A 122 -2.92 -14.43 -10.19
CA THR A 122 -1.92 -14.19 -9.14
C THR A 122 -1.34 -12.78 -9.17
N LEU A 123 -1.10 -12.21 -10.36
CA LEU A 123 -0.54 -10.86 -10.51
C LEU A 123 -1.46 -9.76 -9.92
N VAL A 124 -2.77 -10.03 -9.83
CA VAL A 124 -3.73 -9.13 -9.19
C VAL A 124 -3.49 -9.00 -7.69
N LEU A 125 -2.98 -10.06 -7.05
CA LEU A 125 -2.73 -10.07 -5.61
C LEU A 125 -1.43 -9.36 -5.24
N THR A 126 -0.48 -9.22 -6.18
CA THR A 126 0.82 -8.59 -5.94
C THR A 126 0.73 -7.22 -5.27
N PRO A 127 0.01 -6.22 -5.81
CA PRO A 127 -0.06 -4.90 -5.17
C PRO A 127 -0.78 -4.96 -3.81
N ILE A 128 -1.84 -5.76 -3.69
CA ILE A 128 -2.60 -5.95 -2.45
C ILE A 128 -1.68 -6.47 -1.33
N PHE A 129 -0.93 -7.52 -1.63
CA PHE A 129 -0.02 -8.16 -0.70
C PHE A 129 1.11 -7.22 -0.26
N LEU A 130 1.74 -6.54 -1.22
CA LEU A 130 2.85 -5.64 -0.93
C LEU A 130 2.42 -4.42 -0.09
N PHE A 131 1.23 -3.86 -0.36
CA PHE A 131 0.66 -2.80 0.48
C PHE A 131 0.30 -3.30 1.89
N ALA A 132 -0.25 -4.51 2.00
CA ALA A 132 -0.50 -5.14 3.29
C ALA A 132 0.80 -5.35 4.07
N LEU A 133 1.85 -5.85 3.40
CA LEU A 133 3.15 -6.14 3.98
C LEU A 133 3.84 -4.90 4.56
N ILE A 134 3.98 -3.83 3.78
CA ILE A 134 4.60 -2.58 4.26
C ILE A 134 3.84 -2.04 5.49
N HIS A 135 2.52 -1.93 5.37
CA HIS A 135 1.73 -1.31 6.43
C HIS A 135 1.54 -2.20 7.66
N PHE A 136 1.60 -3.52 7.49
CA PHE A 136 1.66 -4.46 8.61
C PHE A 136 3.00 -4.34 9.33
N ALA A 137 4.12 -4.32 8.59
CA ALA A 137 5.46 -4.19 9.15
C ALA A 137 5.59 -2.90 10.00
N SER A 138 5.21 -1.74 9.45
CA SER A 138 5.32 -0.47 10.17
C SER A 138 4.49 -0.40 11.46
N TYR A 139 3.27 -0.95 11.45
CA TYR A 139 2.47 -0.97 12.68
C TYR A 139 2.95 -2.03 13.67
N SER A 140 3.47 -3.17 13.19
CA SER A 140 4.12 -4.17 14.04
C SER A 140 5.32 -3.59 14.79
N LEU A 141 6.11 -2.70 14.17
CA LEU A 141 7.20 -2.00 14.86
C LEU A 141 6.66 -1.15 16.01
N THR A 142 5.56 -0.41 15.78
CA THR A 142 4.90 0.39 16.82
C THR A 142 4.46 -0.48 18.01
N LEU A 143 3.85 -1.63 17.74
CA LEU A 143 3.45 -2.58 18.79
C LEU A 143 4.65 -3.16 19.54
N LEU A 144 5.74 -3.43 18.83
CA LEU A 144 6.98 -3.95 19.40
C LEU A 144 7.69 -2.91 20.27
N ASP A 145 7.62 -1.63 19.89
CA ASP A 145 8.13 -0.51 20.69
C ASP A 145 7.31 -0.29 21.98
N CYS A 146 6.00 -0.55 21.95
CA CYS A 146 5.19 -0.61 23.17
C CYS A 146 5.62 -1.76 24.09
N LEU A 147 6.03 -2.91 23.53
CA LEU A 147 6.43 -4.09 24.28
C LEU A 147 7.84 -3.96 24.90
N GLY A 148 8.76 -3.23 24.25
CA GLY A 148 10.09 -2.89 24.76
C GLY A 148 11.25 -3.27 23.84
N GLN A 149 12.41 -2.63 24.00
CA GLN A 149 13.55 -2.76 23.04
C GLN A 149 14.15 -4.18 22.95
N ASN A 150 14.04 -5.00 24.00
CA ASN A 150 14.57 -6.38 23.99
C ASN A 150 13.58 -7.42 23.41
N SER A 151 12.40 -7.01 22.96
CA SER A 151 11.45 -7.95 22.35
C SER A 151 11.86 -8.26 20.91
N TRP A 152 12.17 -9.53 20.64
CA TRP A 152 12.23 -10.16 19.31
C TRP A 152 13.07 -9.38 18.28
N TRP A 153 14.38 -9.29 18.54
CA TRP A 153 15.36 -8.60 17.69
C TRP A 153 15.28 -9.01 16.20
N GLY A 154 15.04 -10.29 15.91
CA GLY A 154 14.91 -10.78 14.53
C GLY A 154 13.68 -10.23 13.81
N ALA A 155 12.55 -10.08 14.52
CA ALA A 155 11.35 -9.46 13.96
C ALA A 155 11.59 -7.97 13.68
N ARG A 156 12.28 -7.25 14.58
CA ARG A 156 12.70 -5.85 14.35
C ARG A 156 13.54 -5.71 13.09
N LEU A 157 14.55 -6.57 12.93
CA LEU A 157 15.43 -6.53 11.76
C LEU A 157 14.66 -6.73 10.45
N PHE A 158 13.78 -7.73 10.40
CA PHE A 158 12.99 -8.00 9.20
C PHE A 158 12.03 -6.84 8.86
N ILE A 159 11.37 -6.28 9.88
CA ILE A 159 10.49 -5.11 9.71
C ILE A 159 11.29 -3.92 9.18
N ASN A 160 12.44 -3.61 9.79
CA ASN A 160 13.30 -2.51 9.36
C ASN A 160 13.81 -2.71 7.92
N LEU A 161 14.08 -3.96 7.51
CA LEU A 161 14.47 -4.26 6.13
C LEU A 161 13.33 -3.99 5.14
N ILE A 162 12.09 -4.37 5.48
CA ILE A 162 10.90 -4.05 4.68
C ILE A 162 10.73 -2.54 4.55
N GLU A 163 10.87 -1.80 5.65
CA GLU A 163 10.76 -0.34 5.64
C GLU A 163 11.87 0.32 4.81
N PHE A 164 13.11 -0.19 4.93
CA PHE A 164 14.24 0.25 4.11
C PHE A 164 14.00 0.02 2.62
N GLN A 165 13.40 -1.11 2.25
CA GLN A 165 13.06 -1.46 0.86
C GLN A 165 11.69 -0.93 0.41
N SER A 166 10.99 -0.15 1.24
CA SER A 166 9.62 0.30 0.97
C SER A 166 9.47 1.03 -0.37
N ARG A 167 10.45 1.85 -0.76
CA ARG A 167 10.46 2.53 -2.07
C ARG A 167 10.45 1.53 -3.24
N ASN A 168 11.27 0.48 -3.17
CA ASN A 168 11.34 -0.54 -4.21
C ASN A 168 10.05 -1.37 -4.25
N ILE A 169 9.51 -1.71 -3.07
CA ILE A 169 8.23 -2.41 -2.96
C ILE A 169 7.10 -1.58 -3.58
N LEU A 170 7.04 -0.27 -3.32
CA LEU A 170 6.05 0.62 -3.92
C LEU A 170 6.20 0.75 -5.44
N ARG A 171 7.43 0.68 -5.97
CA ARG A 171 7.67 0.62 -7.43
C ARG A 171 7.16 -0.69 -8.02
N LEU A 172 7.35 -1.82 -7.33
CA LEU A 172 6.78 -3.11 -7.75
C LEU A 172 5.25 -3.09 -7.73
N CYS A 173 4.63 -2.50 -6.71
CA CYS A 173 3.18 -2.25 -6.69
C CYS A 173 2.75 -1.46 -7.93
N ALA A 174 3.36 -0.30 -8.16
CA ALA A 174 3.07 0.56 -9.30
C ALA A 174 3.21 -0.17 -10.64
N LEU A 175 4.27 -0.95 -10.82
CA LEU A 175 4.49 -1.74 -12.02
C LEU A 175 3.38 -2.79 -12.21
N SER A 176 3.01 -3.51 -11.15
CA SER A 176 1.93 -4.50 -11.20
C SER A 176 0.56 -3.86 -11.51
N GLU A 177 0.26 -2.68 -10.94
CA GLU A 177 -0.95 -1.92 -11.25
C GLU A 177 -1.02 -1.57 -12.75
N ILE A 178 0.10 -1.14 -13.35
CA ILE A 178 0.17 -0.77 -14.77
C ILE A 178 0.05 -2.00 -15.68
N ILE A 179 0.77 -3.09 -15.38
CA ILE A 179 0.74 -4.33 -16.17
C ILE A 179 -0.63 -5.02 -16.12
N ASN A 180 -1.38 -4.85 -15.03
CA ASN A 180 -2.71 -5.43 -14.92
C ASN A 180 -3.70 -4.85 -15.96
N LEU A 181 -3.48 -3.65 -16.51
CA LEU A 181 -4.35 -3.10 -17.55
C LEU A 181 -4.36 -3.97 -18.84
N PRO A 182 -3.24 -4.20 -19.55
CA PRO A 182 -3.24 -5.10 -20.70
C PRO A 182 -3.62 -6.53 -20.32
N LEU A 183 -3.33 -6.97 -19.09
CA LEU A 183 -3.77 -8.28 -18.60
C LEU A 183 -5.31 -8.39 -18.57
N THR A 184 -6.03 -7.37 -18.12
CA THR A 184 -7.51 -7.40 -18.12
C THR A 184 -8.10 -7.54 -19.51
N VAL A 185 -7.46 -6.97 -20.54
CA VAL A 185 -7.85 -7.15 -21.95
C VAL A 185 -7.65 -8.60 -22.37
N LEU A 186 -6.50 -9.22 -22.04
CA LEU A 186 -6.25 -10.64 -22.31
C LEU A 186 -7.24 -11.57 -21.57
N LEU A 187 -7.64 -11.22 -20.35
CA LEU A 187 -8.63 -11.99 -19.59
C LEU A 187 -10.00 -11.99 -20.28
N VAL A 188 -10.39 -10.87 -20.90
CA VAL A 188 -11.63 -10.81 -21.69
C VAL A 188 -11.56 -11.75 -22.89
N PHE A 189 -10.47 -11.71 -23.65
CA PHE A 189 -10.30 -12.59 -24.82
C PHE A 189 -10.26 -14.08 -24.46
N THR A 190 -9.86 -14.42 -23.25
CA THR A 190 -9.85 -15.81 -22.74
C THR A 190 -11.13 -16.21 -22.01
N GLY A 191 -12.15 -15.35 -21.96
CA GLY A 191 -13.41 -15.62 -21.26
C GLY A 191 -13.29 -15.65 -19.74
N ARG A 192 -12.20 -15.11 -19.19
CA ARG A 192 -11.86 -15.10 -17.75
C ARG A 192 -12.22 -13.80 -17.03
N ALA A 193 -12.74 -12.82 -17.76
CA ALA A 193 -13.27 -11.57 -17.23
C ALA A 193 -14.41 -11.06 -18.11
N GLY A 194 -15.31 -10.23 -17.55
CA GLY A 194 -16.37 -9.59 -18.31
C GLY A 194 -15.85 -8.46 -19.19
N LEU A 195 -16.58 -8.13 -20.27
CA LEU A 195 -16.21 -7.08 -21.23
C LEU A 195 -15.97 -5.71 -20.57
N LEU A 196 -16.66 -5.41 -19.47
CA LEU A 196 -16.51 -4.15 -18.73
C LEU A 196 -15.25 -4.10 -17.86
N THR A 197 -14.64 -5.22 -17.50
CA THR A 197 -13.46 -5.28 -16.62
C THR A 197 -12.32 -4.34 -17.06
N PRO A 198 -11.83 -4.36 -18.31
CA PRO A 198 -10.76 -3.45 -18.74
C PRO A 198 -11.17 -1.97 -18.74
N LEU A 199 -12.44 -1.65 -19.01
CA LEU A 199 -12.94 -0.27 -18.98
C LEU A 199 -12.97 0.27 -17.54
N ILE A 200 -13.47 -0.55 -16.62
CA ILE A 200 -13.52 -0.20 -15.20
C ILE A 200 -12.09 -0.13 -14.62
N TYR A 201 -11.21 -1.04 -15.03
CA TYR A 201 -9.81 -1.03 -14.61
C TYR A 201 -9.04 0.19 -15.13
N TYR A 202 -9.34 0.63 -16.37
CA TYR A 202 -8.81 1.89 -16.91
C TYR A 202 -9.18 3.09 -16.01
N GLN A 203 -10.44 3.15 -15.55
CA GLN A 203 -10.87 4.20 -14.63
C GLN A 203 -10.15 4.11 -13.27
N PHE A 204 -9.96 2.90 -12.73
CA PHE A 204 -9.12 2.69 -11.55
C PHE A 204 -7.71 3.26 -11.75
N LEU A 205 -7.05 2.92 -12.86
CA LEU A 205 -5.68 3.37 -13.12
C LEU A 205 -5.59 4.89 -13.31
N LYS A 206 -6.60 5.50 -13.96
CA LYS A 206 -6.70 6.96 -14.08
C LYS A 206 -6.81 7.64 -12.71
N LEU A 207 -7.69 7.14 -11.83
CA LEU A 207 -7.81 7.62 -10.45
C LEU A 207 -6.50 7.45 -9.68
N ARG A 208 -5.82 6.32 -9.89
CA ARG A 208 -4.53 6.01 -9.24
C ARG A 208 -3.42 6.99 -9.64
N LEU A 209 -3.35 7.35 -10.93
CA LEU A 209 -2.41 8.35 -11.44
C LEU A 209 -2.69 9.77 -10.91
N ALA A 210 -3.96 10.06 -10.62
CA ALA A 210 -4.39 11.30 -9.99
C ALA A 210 -4.19 11.33 -8.46
N SER A 211 -3.88 10.19 -7.82
CA SER A 211 -3.65 10.15 -6.38
C SER A 211 -2.51 11.09 -5.96
N GLN A 212 -2.76 11.83 -4.88
CA GLN A 212 -1.77 12.73 -4.28
C GLN A 212 -0.92 12.04 -3.21
N ARG A 213 -1.39 10.92 -2.65
CA ARG A 213 -0.77 10.26 -1.48
C ARG A 213 0.35 9.30 -1.86
N ASN A 214 0.22 8.61 -2.99
CA ASN A 214 1.27 7.72 -3.51
C ASN A 214 1.69 8.12 -4.93
N PRO A 215 2.80 8.86 -5.09
CA PRO A 215 3.28 9.25 -6.41
C PRO A 215 3.95 8.09 -7.18
N SER A 216 4.19 6.93 -6.57
CA SER A 216 4.96 5.85 -7.20
C SER A 216 4.36 5.36 -8.51
N THR A 217 3.03 5.19 -8.59
CA THR A 217 2.36 4.78 -9.82
C THR A 217 2.59 5.77 -10.95
N ARG A 218 2.45 7.07 -10.66
CA ARG A 218 2.71 8.14 -11.62
C ARG A 218 4.18 8.16 -12.05
N ASN A 219 5.12 8.01 -11.13
CA ASN A 219 6.55 8.01 -11.43
C ASN A 219 6.94 6.82 -12.33
N VAL A 220 6.54 5.60 -11.96
CA VAL A 220 6.81 4.40 -12.76
C VAL A 220 6.12 4.49 -14.12
N PHE A 221 4.91 5.05 -14.19
CA PHE A 221 4.23 5.28 -15.45
C PHE A 221 4.99 6.24 -16.37
N HIS A 222 5.54 7.33 -15.83
CA HIS A 222 6.40 8.22 -16.60
C HIS A 222 7.71 7.56 -17.03
N GLU A 223 8.35 6.78 -16.16
CA GLU A 223 9.56 6.01 -16.48
C GLU A 223 9.30 5.02 -17.64
N LEU A 224 8.21 4.25 -17.55
CA LEU A 224 7.81 3.31 -18.60
C LEU A 224 7.48 4.02 -19.90
N ARG A 225 6.74 5.14 -19.84
CA ARG A 225 6.41 5.95 -21.01
C ARG A 225 7.67 6.45 -21.72
N ASN A 226 8.63 6.98 -20.98
CA ASN A 226 9.88 7.48 -21.54
C ASN A 226 10.72 6.32 -22.13
N GLY A 227 10.76 5.16 -21.46
CA GLY A 227 11.42 3.97 -21.98
C GLY A 227 10.79 3.46 -23.27
N LEU A 228 9.46 3.35 -23.32
CA LEU A 228 8.72 2.94 -24.51
C LEU A 228 8.94 3.92 -25.68
N SER A 229 8.90 5.23 -25.41
CA SER A 229 9.20 6.25 -26.41
C SER A 229 10.64 6.18 -26.93
N SER A 230 11.61 5.78 -26.10
CA SER A 230 12.99 5.57 -26.53
C SER A 230 13.16 4.29 -27.34
N ILE A 231 12.31 3.28 -27.11
CA ILE A 231 12.31 2.03 -27.88
C ILE A 231 11.68 2.27 -29.25
N SER A 232 10.55 2.98 -29.33
CA SER A 232 9.85 3.20 -30.61
C SER A 232 10.69 3.96 -31.65
N THR A 233 11.63 4.80 -31.21
CA THR A 233 12.54 5.57 -32.09
C THR A 233 13.71 4.74 -32.63
N LYS A 234 13.93 3.51 -32.13
CA LYS A 234 15.00 2.66 -32.64
C LYS A 234 14.64 2.10 -34.03
N PRO A 235 15.59 2.10 -34.98
CA PRO A 235 15.35 1.60 -36.34
C PRO A 235 15.15 0.08 -36.38
N SER A 236 15.59 -0.65 -35.35
CA SER A 236 15.48 -2.12 -35.26
C SER A 236 14.12 -2.64 -34.77
N VAL A 237 13.17 -1.76 -34.44
CA VAL A 237 11.86 -2.17 -33.93
C VAL A 237 10.88 -2.41 -35.08
N PRO A 238 10.24 -3.59 -35.17
CA PRO A 238 9.23 -3.88 -36.19
C PRO A 238 8.07 -2.89 -36.16
N ASP A 239 7.52 -2.54 -37.33
CA ASP A 239 6.47 -1.52 -37.45
C ASP A 239 5.21 -1.83 -36.65
N ILE A 240 4.84 -3.10 -36.50
CA ILE A 240 3.70 -3.54 -35.68
C ILE A 240 3.93 -3.15 -34.21
N VAL A 241 5.13 -3.41 -33.70
CA VAL A 241 5.51 -3.09 -32.32
C VAL A 241 5.55 -1.57 -32.14
N ARG A 242 6.09 -0.83 -33.10
CA ARG A 242 6.10 0.64 -33.09
C ARG A 242 4.68 1.20 -32.99
N ARG A 243 3.75 0.73 -33.83
CA ARG A 243 2.33 1.15 -33.80
C ARG A 243 1.63 0.80 -32.48
N MET A 244 1.91 -0.37 -31.91
CA MET A 244 1.38 -0.74 -30.58
C MET A 244 1.90 0.19 -29.48
N ILE A 245 3.20 0.50 -29.50
CA ILE A 245 3.81 1.42 -28.55
C ILE A 245 3.19 2.82 -28.70
N GLU A 246 3.05 3.33 -29.93
CA GLU A 246 2.43 4.63 -30.19
C GLU A 246 0.96 4.69 -29.73
N GLY A 247 0.19 3.62 -29.94
CA GLY A 247 -1.18 3.50 -29.42
C GLY A 247 -1.25 3.47 -27.89
N LEU A 248 -0.32 2.76 -27.23
CA LEU A 248 -0.20 2.79 -25.78
C LEU A 248 0.20 4.20 -25.31
N LEU A 249 1.14 4.86 -25.98
CA LEU A 249 1.57 6.22 -25.66
C LEU A 249 0.41 7.22 -25.80
N SER A 250 -0.42 7.12 -26.84
CA SER A 250 -1.58 8.01 -27.01
C SER A 250 -2.65 7.77 -25.93
N LEU A 251 -2.93 6.52 -25.57
CA LEU A 251 -3.79 6.18 -24.43
C LEU A 251 -3.23 6.76 -23.13
N THR A 252 -1.91 6.68 -22.92
CA THR A 252 -1.27 7.23 -21.72
C THR A 252 -1.37 8.76 -21.64
N GLN A 253 -1.33 9.46 -22.79
CA GLN A 253 -1.50 10.92 -22.84
C GLN A 253 -2.89 11.34 -22.36
N GLN A 254 -3.92 10.53 -22.62
CA GLN A 254 -5.29 10.80 -22.15
C GLN A 254 -5.48 10.49 -20.65
N MET A 255 -4.67 9.59 -20.08
CA MET A 255 -4.75 9.22 -18.67
C MET A 255 -4.10 10.25 -17.74
N VAL A 256 -3.05 10.94 -18.20
CA VAL A 256 -2.31 11.93 -17.39
C VAL A 256 -3.04 13.27 -17.48
N PRO A 257 -3.59 13.81 -16.37
CA PRO A 257 -4.16 15.15 -16.40
C PRO A 257 -3.09 16.16 -16.82
N VAL A 258 -3.43 17.02 -17.80
CA VAL A 258 -2.60 18.15 -18.21
C VAL A 258 -2.37 19.00 -16.96
N ARG A 259 -1.10 19.16 -16.56
CA ARG A 259 -0.75 20.05 -15.43
C ARG A 259 -1.19 21.47 -15.82
N GLN A 260 -2.12 22.03 -15.06
CA GLN A 260 -2.18 23.48 -14.83
C GLN A 260 -1.15 23.82 -13.76
#